data_AF-A0A931QZ08-F1
#
_entry.id   AF-A0A931QZ08-F1
#
_cell.length_a   1.000
_cell.length_b   1.000
_cell.length_c   1.000
_cell.angle_alpha   90.00
_cell.angle_beta   90.00
_cell.angle_gamma   90.00
#
_symmetry.space_group_name_H-M   'P 1'
#
loop_
_entity.id
_entity.type
_entity.pdbx_description
1 polymer ?
#
loop_
_entity_poly.entity_id
_entity_poly.type
_entity_poly.pdbx_seq_one_letter_code
_entity_poly.pdbx_strand_id
1 'polypeptide(L)' 'MKPFKFLLAGAMISGTLLSLATAKMEYSKKEGKKCTYCHVKMGSKELNDAGKYYKERNHSLEGYKAPEGTR' A
#
# COMPACT_ATOMS: atom_id res chain seq x y z
N MET A 1 21.04 45.13 -20.45
CA MET A 1 21.63 43.83 -20.88
C MET A 1 21.00 42.73 -20.03
N LYS A 2 20.40 41.74 -20.69
CA LYS A 2 19.80 40.51 -20.15
C LYS A 2 20.89 39.67 -19.43
N PRO A 3 20.58 38.76 -18.46
CA PRO A 3 19.40 37.91 -18.48
C PRO A 3 18.73 37.63 -17.12
N PHE A 4 17.56 38.24 -16.94
CA PHE A 4 16.50 37.84 -16.00
C PHE A 4 15.80 36.54 -16.46
N LYS A 5 16.58 35.52 -16.86
CA LYS A 5 16.10 34.42 -17.71
C LYS A 5 16.45 33.03 -17.16
N PHE A 6 16.60 32.92 -15.83
CA PHE A 6 16.79 31.63 -15.16
C PHE A 6 15.90 31.42 -13.93
N LEU A 7 14.93 32.30 -13.68
CA LEU A 7 13.91 32.10 -12.65
C LEU A 7 12.65 31.41 -13.22
N LEU A 8 12.85 30.42 -14.10
CA LEU A 8 11.78 29.67 -14.76
C LEU A 8 12.21 28.21 -15.00
N ALA A 9 12.93 27.64 -14.04
CA ALA A 9 13.18 26.20 -13.91
C ALA A 9 12.85 25.73 -12.48
N GLY A 10 11.90 26.42 -11.85
CA GLY A 10 11.36 26.06 -10.55
C GLY A 10 10.26 25.03 -10.70
N ALA A 11 10.48 23.88 -10.05
CA ALA A 11 9.46 23.00 -9.51
C ALA A 11 8.42 22.43 -10.49
N MET A 12 8.67 21.23 -11.04
CA MET A 12 7.55 20.34 -11.40
C MET A 12 7.95 18.87 -11.63
N ILE A 13 8.74 18.26 -10.73
CA ILE A 13 8.83 16.78 -10.67
C ILE A 13 8.89 16.35 -9.21
N SER A 14 7.79 16.53 -8.49
CA SER A 14 7.58 15.89 -7.19
C SER A 14 6.10 15.58 -7.05
N GLY A 15 5.66 14.44 -7.57
CA GLY A 15 4.22 14.14 -7.56
C GLY A 15 3.79 12.72 -7.92
N THR A 16 4.69 11.80 -8.27
CA THR A 16 4.27 10.47 -8.77
C THR A 16 4.37 9.33 -7.75
N LEU A 17 4.81 9.56 -6.51
CA LEU A 17 4.97 8.47 -5.52
C LEU A 17 3.78 8.28 -4.56
N LEU A 18 2.76 9.16 -4.54
CA LEU A 18 1.75 9.13 -3.49
C LEU A 18 0.54 8.20 -3.75
N SER A 19 0.34 7.72 -4.99
CA SER A 19 -0.87 6.95 -5.32
C SER A 19 -0.85 5.49 -4.83
N LEU A 20 0.33 4.92 -4.53
CA LEU A 20 0.39 3.52 -4.10
C LEU A 20 0.19 3.34 -2.59
N ALA A 21 0.40 4.40 -1.80
CA ALA A 21 0.28 4.37 -0.35
C ALA A 21 -1.15 4.60 0.14
N THR A 22 -1.92 5.45 -0.55
CA THR A 22 -3.27 5.85 -0.11
C THR A 22 -4.25 4.68 -0.13
N ALA A 23 -4.28 3.91 -1.22
CA ALA A 23 -5.13 2.72 -1.33
C ALA A 23 -4.78 1.67 -0.26
N LYS A 24 -3.50 1.50 0.08
CA LYS A 24 -3.06 0.53 1.10
C LYS A 24 -3.43 0.94 2.52
N MET A 25 -3.37 2.23 2.84
CA MET A 25 -3.71 2.71 4.19
C MET A 25 -5.19 2.55 4.51
N GLU A 26 -6.08 2.75 3.53
CA GLU A 26 -7.52 2.61 3.75
C GLU A 26 -7.90 1.18 4.14
N TYR A 27 -7.40 0.18 3.40
CA TYR A 27 -7.60 -1.24 3.75
C TYR A 27 -6.93 -1.62 5.08
N SER A 28 -5.72 -1.11 5.35
CA SER A 28 -5.05 -1.37 6.63
C SER A 28 -5.83 -0.81 7.82
N LYS A 29 -6.45 0.38 7.66
CA LYS A 29 -7.30 1.00 8.69
C LYS A 29 -8.62 0.26 8.85
N LYS A 30 -9.26 -0.14 7.74
CA LYS A 30 -10.52 -0.90 7.73
C LYS A 30 -10.37 -2.23 8.46
N GLU A 31 -9.31 -2.98 8.16
CA GLU A 31 -9.13 -4.32 8.71
C GLU A 31 -8.46 -4.30 10.10
N GLY A 32 -7.68 -3.27 10.42
CA GLY A 32 -6.99 -3.13 11.70
C GLY A 32 -5.98 -4.25 12.01
N LYS A 33 -5.58 -5.04 11.00
CA LYS A 33 -4.63 -6.14 11.13
C LYS A 33 -3.19 -5.66 10.91
N LYS A 34 -2.23 -6.39 11.49
CA LYS A 34 -0.79 -6.17 11.22
C LYS A 34 -0.52 -6.37 9.72
N CYS A 35 0.46 -5.66 9.15
CA CYS A 35 0.86 -5.83 7.75
C CYS A 35 1.20 -7.28 7.40
N THR A 36 1.81 -8.01 8.35
CA THR A 36 2.17 -9.43 8.22
C THR A 36 0.97 -10.37 8.21
N TYR A 37 -0.23 -9.86 8.49
CA TYR A 37 -1.45 -10.64 8.39
C TYR A 37 -1.79 -10.97 6.94
N CYS A 38 -1.61 -10.02 6.01
CA CYS A 38 -1.84 -10.24 4.58
C CYS A 38 -0.54 -10.42 3.78
N HIS A 39 0.60 -9.97 4.31
CA HIS A 39 1.89 -10.03 3.63
C HIS A 39 2.83 -11.00 4.32
N VAL A 40 3.69 -11.67 3.56
CA VAL A 40 4.71 -12.59 4.12
C VAL A 40 5.69 -11.83 5.04
N LYS A 41 6.02 -10.58 4.67
CA LYS A 41 6.85 -9.67 5.47
C LYS A 41 6.36 -8.23 5.29
N MET A 42 6.58 -7.40 6.31
CA MET A 42 6.25 -5.97 6.25
C MET A 42 6.98 -5.30 5.07
N GLY A 43 6.25 -4.52 4.27
CA GLY A 43 6.80 -3.84 3.09
C GLY A 43 6.99 -4.72 1.85
N SER A 44 6.78 -6.03 1.93
CA SER A 44 6.79 -6.88 0.73
C SER A 44 5.53 -6.68 -0.10
N LYS A 45 5.62 -6.93 -1.41
CA LYS A 45 4.44 -7.07 -2.27
C LYS A 45 3.86 -8.49 -2.25
N GLU A 46 4.61 -9.43 -1.70
CA GLU A 46 4.24 -10.83 -1.59
C GLU A 46 3.16 -11.04 -0.53
N LEU A 47 2.08 -11.70 -0.94
CA LEU A 47 0.91 -11.98 -0.11
C LEU A 47 0.99 -13.42 0.42
N ASN A 48 0.65 -13.58 1.69
CA ASN A 48 0.41 -14.89 2.27
C ASN A 48 -1.01 -15.38 1.92
N ASP A 49 -1.44 -16.49 2.51
CA ASP A 49 -2.74 -17.08 2.19
C ASP A 49 -3.93 -16.17 2.55
N ALA A 50 -3.83 -15.41 3.65
CA ALA A 50 -4.84 -14.43 4.01
C ALA A 50 -4.90 -13.26 3.02
N GLY A 51 -3.74 -12.77 2.57
CA GLY A 51 -3.66 -11.70 1.59
C GLY A 51 -4.19 -12.13 0.22
N LYS A 52 -3.92 -13.37 -0.19
CA LYS A 52 -4.50 -13.95 -1.41
C LYS A 52 -6.01 -14.07 -1.30
N TYR A 53 -6.51 -14.64 -0.20
CA TYR A 53 -7.95 -14.74 0.07
C TYR A 53 -8.61 -13.36 0.02
N TYR A 54 -8.02 -12.36 0.68
CA TYR A 54 -8.52 -10.99 0.70
C TYR A 54 -8.63 -10.40 -0.71
N LYS A 55 -7.60 -10.58 -1.53
CA LYS A 55 -7.59 -10.10 -2.93
C LYS A 55 -8.67 -10.78 -3.77
N GLU A 56 -8.87 -12.08 -3.60
CA GLU A 56 -9.85 -12.88 -4.35
C GLU A 56 -11.29 -12.63 -3.90
N ARG A 57 -11.49 -12.15 -2.66
CA ARG A 57 -12.81 -11.95 -2.03
C ARG A 57 -13.19 -10.48 -1.88
N ASN A 58 -12.90 -9.68 -2.91
CA ASN A 58 -13.26 -8.26 -2.97
C ASN A 58 -12.76 -7.44 -1.77
N HIS A 59 -11.53 -7.70 -1.33
CA HIS A 59 -10.95 -7.01 -0.17
C HIS A 59 -11.80 -7.19 1.11
N SER A 60 -12.20 -8.45 1.36
CA SER A 60 -12.87 -8.87 2.59
C SER A 60 -12.15 -10.08 3.21
N LEU A 61 -11.94 -10.04 4.52
CA LEU A 61 -11.48 -11.18 5.32
C LEU A 61 -12.65 -12.00 5.88
N GLU A 62 -13.89 -11.69 5.50
CA GLU A 62 -15.07 -12.42 5.98
C GLU A 62 -15.00 -13.90 5.60
N GLY A 63 -15.18 -14.75 6.61
CA GLY A 63 -15.07 -16.21 6.46
C GLY A 63 -13.65 -16.75 6.35
N TYR A 64 -12.62 -15.89 6.33
CA TYR A 64 -11.24 -16.37 6.37
C TYR A 64 -10.92 -16.92 7.76
N LYS A 65 -10.67 -18.23 7.84
CA LYS A 65 -10.10 -18.88 9.02
C LYS A 65 -8.61 -19.01 8.79
N ALA A 66 -7.83 -18.24 9.53
CA ALA A 66 -6.38 -18.43 9.53
C ALA A 66 -6.09 -19.87 9.97
N PRO A 67 -5.19 -20.60 9.28
CA PRO A 67 -4.74 -21.90 9.76
C PRO A 67 -4.16 -21.71 11.17
N GLU A 68 -4.62 -22.53 12.13
CA GLU A 68 -4.17 -22.46 13.51
C GLU A 68 -2.64 -22.64 13.55
N GLY A 69 -1.91 -21.56 13.87
CA GLY A 69 -0.44 -21.63 13.94
C GLY A 69 0.31 -20.31 13.70
N THR A 70 -0.32 -19.28 13.14
CA THR A 70 0.33 -17.96 12.98
C THR A 70 -0.05 -17.01 14.13
N ARG A 71 0.63 -17.14 15.28
CA ARG A 71 0.72 -16.10 16.32
C ARG A 71 2.11 -15.51 16.36
#